data_AF-A0A2D6SNT3-F1
#
_entry.id   AF-A0A2D6SNT3-F1
#
_cell.length_a   1.000
_cell.length_b   1.000
_cell.length_c   1.000
_cell.angle_alpha   90.00
_cell.angle_beta   90.00
_cell.angle_gamma   90.00
#
_symmetry.space_group_name_H-M   'P 1'
#
loop_
_entity.id
_entity.type
_entity.pdbx_description
1 polymer ?
#
loop_
_entity_poly.entity_id
_entity_poly.type
_entity_poly.pdbx_seq_one_letter_code
_entity_poly.pdbx_strand_id
1 'polypeptide(L)'
;MSKPINIDDKFDSGVLNIALDTIKIGKQALVFVNTKKSAEKTAEDISKKLKTDSTELINLADKALDVLSKPTKQCERLAFCLKKGIAFHHAGLTQKQKDIIEDNFRKGAISIICCTPTLAYGVDLPAYRAIIKDLRRYTMHGLSWIPILDYMQMSGRAGRPNYDKEGQSIVIALTNSEKEKIEERYLEGSPEDIYSKLAVEPVLRTHVLSLIAANFITTKKELYEFFDRTFYAYQFKDLRRLHGTINKVIDLLDDWEFIMSSRDEFSSANELEDEKLKATLIGKRVAELYIDPLTAYFIITCMRNASDKKVDAFSFLQMISRTLEIRPIMRVGIREHDKIQESLFEFSDLLLENEPSMYEPEYEDFLNSIKTAMMFNHWISEKDEEFLLEEYNIRPGEIKVKLDIADWLLYATEEISKIMHYQSLIKEIVKLRLRLKYGVKEELLPLVRMENIGRVRARILFRNRLKDIKDIKNTDLSTLTQLIGEKTALSIKKQLGQELKSVPQNKRKGQISLRDYGE
;
A
#
# COMPACT_ATOMS: atom_id res chain seq x y z
N MET A 1 -8.97 -9.20 41.59
CA MET A 1 -9.17 -7.78 41.20
C MET A 1 -7.82 -7.12 41.11
N SER A 2 -7.50 -6.49 39.98
CA SER A 2 -6.29 -5.67 39.83
C SER A 2 -6.27 -4.55 40.86
N LYS A 3 -5.09 -4.19 41.38
CA LYS A 3 -4.97 -3.02 42.27
C LYS A 3 -5.39 -1.76 41.48
N PRO A 4 -6.15 -0.84 42.09
CA PRO A 4 -6.48 0.42 41.43
C PRO A 4 -5.19 1.17 41.07
N ILE A 5 -5.11 1.62 39.81
CA ILE A 5 -4.00 2.43 39.31
C ILE A 5 -4.44 3.89 39.42
N ASN A 6 -3.77 4.66 40.27
CA ASN A 6 -4.03 6.08 40.43
C ASN A 6 -3.13 6.87 39.47
N ILE A 7 -3.74 7.58 38.53
CA ILE A 7 -3.06 8.42 37.54
C ILE A 7 -3.49 9.86 37.77
N ASP A 8 -2.52 10.78 37.85
CA ASP A 8 -2.79 12.19 38.04
C ASP A 8 -3.62 12.75 36.86
N ASP A 9 -4.82 13.25 37.14
CA ASP A 9 -5.72 13.83 36.13
C ASP A 9 -5.39 15.31 35.88
N LYS A 10 -4.26 15.57 35.22
CA LYS A 10 -3.75 16.94 35.01
C LYS A 10 -4.30 17.63 33.76
N PHE A 11 -4.77 16.86 32.80
CA PHE A 11 -5.27 17.35 31.51
C PHE A 11 -6.62 16.71 31.20
N ASP A 12 -7.47 17.37 30.41
CA ASP A 12 -8.81 16.88 30.03
C ASP A 12 -8.81 15.59 29.18
N SER A 13 -7.64 15.00 28.90
CA SER A 13 -7.48 13.81 28.09
C SER A 13 -6.86 12.69 28.91
N GLY A 14 -7.67 11.68 29.22
CA GLY A 14 -7.20 10.48 29.94
C GLY A 14 -6.03 9.79 29.24
N VAL A 15 -6.06 9.69 27.90
CA VAL A 15 -4.94 9.12 27.11
C VAL A 15 -3.65 9.90 27.34
N LEU A 16 -3.72 11.24 27.35
CA LEU A 16 -2.56 12.09 27.58
C LEU A 16 -2.00 11.88 28.99
N ASN A 17 -2.87 11.85 30.01
CA ASN A 17 -2.45 11.63 31.40
C ASN A 17 -1.76 10.27 31.56
N ILE A 18 -2.33 9.19 31.01
CA ILE A 18 -1.75 7.84 31.09
C ILE A 18 -0.42 7.77 30.33
N ALA A 19 -0.32 8.37 29.15
CA ALA A 19 0.92 8.38 28.37
C ALA A 19 2.04 9.11 29.13
N LEU A 20 1.76 10.28 29.72
CA LEU A 20 2.74 11.05 30.50
C LEU A 20 3.13 10.34 31.80
N ASP A 21 2.19 9.68 32.47
CA ASP A 21 2.49 8.83 33.62
C ASP A 21 3.42 7.67 33.24
N THR A 22 3.17 7.03 32.10
CA THR A 22 4.04 5.95 31.58
C THR A 22 5.48 6.42 31.39
N ILE A 23 5.66 7.61 30.82
CA ILE A 23 6.99 8.23 30.64
C ILE A 23 7.62 8.55 32.00
N LYS A 24 6.84 9.11 32.95
CA LYS A 24 7.30 9.46 34.29
C LYS A 24 7.86 8.27 35.07
N ILE A 25 7.30 7.08 34.89
CA ILE A 25 7.78 5.84 35.51
C ILE A 25 8.87 5.12 34.69
N GLY A 26 9.38 5.74 33.62
CA GLY A 26 10.47 5.19 32.78
C GLY A 26 10.06 3.96 31.98
N LYS A 27 8.77 3.87 31.59
CA LYS A 27 8.22 2.73 30.84
C LYS A 27 7.75 3.15 29.45
N GLN A 28 7.45 2.17 28.61
CA GLN A 28 6.98 2.37 27.24
C GLN A 28 5.50 2.01 27.09
N ALA A 29 4.80 2.66 26.15
CA ALA A 29 3.41 2.31 25.83
C ALA A 29 3.10 2.33 24.33
N LEU A 30 2.13 1.51 23.95
CA LEU A 30 1.41 1.62 22.69
C LEU A 30 0.06 2.27 22.94
N VAL A 31 -0.28 3.30 22.17
CA VAL A 31 -1.60 3.96 22.21
C VAL A 31 -2.36 3.61 20.94
N PHE A 32 -3.37 2.76 21.04
CA PHE A 32 -4.19 2.32 19.91
C PHE A 32 -5.36 3.26 19.66
N VAL A 33 -5.49 3.70 18.41
CA VAL A 33 -6.54 4.62 17.94
C VAL A 33 -7.06 4.20 16.57
N ASN A 34 -8.29 4.59 16.21
CA ASN A 34 -8.96 4.01 15.03
C ASN A 34 -8.62 4.65 13.68
N THR A 35 -7.96 5.81 13.66
CA THR A 35 -7.64 6.50 12.39
C THR A 35 -6.21 7.01 12.36
N LYS A 36 -5.64 7.10 11.16
CA LYS A 36 -4.30 7.66 10.90
C LYS A 36 -4.19 9.09 11.45
N LYS A 37 -5.20 9.92 11.18
CA LYS A 37 -5.28 11.30 11.70
C LYS A 37 -5.29 11.34 13.23
N SER A 38 -6.03 10.42 13.89
CA SER A 38 -6.03 10.32 15.36
C SER A 38 -4.66 9.90 15.90
N ALA A 39 -3.95 9.00 15.21
CA ALA A 39 -2.62 8.54 15.62
C ALA A 39 -1.61 9.68 15.56
N GLU A 40 -1.57 10.40 14.43
CA GLU A 40 -0.73 11.58 14.24
C GLU A 40 -1.04 12.65 15.30
N LYS A 41 -2.32 13.01 15.47
CA LYS A 41 -2.74 14.05 16.44
C LYS A 41 -2.42 13.66 17.88
N THR A 42 -2.70 12.42 18.27
CA THR A 42 -2.47 11.95 19.66
C THR A 42 -0.98 11.96 19.99
N ALA A 43 -0.11 11.56 19.05
CA ALA A 43 1.35 11.65 19.23
C ALA A 43 1.83 13.11 19.37
N GLU A 44 1.29 14.03 18.56
CA GLU A 44 1.64 15.45 18.65
C GLU A 44 1.20 16.08 19.97
N ASP A 45 0.00 15.75 20.44
CA ASP A 45 -0.54 16.30 21.69
C ASP A 45 0.27 15.82 22.91
N ILE A 46 0.75 14.57 22.90
CA ILE A 46 1.71 14.07 23.90
C ILE A 46 3.05 14.80 23.77
N SER A 47 3.58 14.93 22.56
CA SER A 47 4.88 15.55 22.28
C SER A 47 4.94 17.01 22.75
N LYS A 48 3.86 17.78 22.59
CA LYS A 48 3.76 19.19 23.02
C LYS A 48 3.93 19.38 24.54
N LYS A 49 3.71 18.33 25.35
CA LYS A 49 3.85 18.40 26.81
C LYS A 49 5.25 18.01 27.29
N LEU A 50 6.11 17.55 26.40
CA LEU A 50 7.46 17.10 26.71
C LEU A 50 8.50 18.13 26.30
N LYS A 51 9.49 18.33 27.17
CA LYS A 51 10.72 19.05 26.86
C LYS A 51 11.86 18.04 26.82
N THR A 52 12.67 18.08 25.77
CA THR A 52 13.89 17.27 25.65
C THR A 52 14.77 17.90 24.57
N ASP A 53 16.07 17.83 24.80
CA ASP A 53 17.15 18.31 23.95
C ASP A 53 18.14 17.17 23.62
N SER A 54 17.63 15.94 23.50
CA SER A 54 18.45 14.77 23.16
C SER A 54 18.96 14.84 21.72
N THR A 55 20.29 14.92 21.56
CA THR A 55 20.95 14.88 20.26
C THR A 55 20.67 13.58 19.50
N GLU A 56 20.51 12.45 20.20
CA GLU A 56 20.16 11.17 19.60
C GLU A 56 18.78 11.23 18.94
N LEU A 57 17.79 11.80 19.63
CA LEU A 57 16.42 11.94 19.12
C LEU A 57 16.32 12.95 17.97
N ILE A 58 17.15 14.00 17.99
CA ILE A 58 17.25 14.96 16.87
C ILE A 58 17.78 14.24 15.63
N ASN A 59 18.89 13.51 15.75
CA ASN A 59 19.45 12.75 14.63
C ASN A 59 18.48 11.69 14.11
N LEU A 60 17.69 11.07 14.99
CA LEU A 60 16.64 10.12 14.62
C LEU A 60 15.54 10.80 13.81
N ALA A 61 15.08 11.98 14.25
CA ALA A 61 14.07 12.76 13.56
C ALA A 61 14.52 13.21 12.17
N ASP A 62 15.77 13.65 12.03
CA ASP A 62 16.32 14.07 10.74
C ASP A 62 16.41 12.88 9.76
N LYS A 63 16.83 11.70 10.23
CA LYS A 63 16.80 10.47 9.41
C LYS A 63 15.39 10.12 8.92
N ALA A 64 14.37 10.30 9.76
CA ALA A 64 12.99 10.01 9.41
C ALA A 64 12.38 11.08 8.46
N LEU A 65 12.86 12.32 8.57
CA LEU A 65 12.48 13.44 7.71
C LEU A 65 13.03 13.26 6.28
N ASP A 66 14.31 12.87 6.18
CA ASP A 66 15.06 12.78 4.92
C ASP A 66 14.84 11.47 4.13
N VAL A 67 13.82 10.68 4.50
CA VAL A 67 13.47 9.44 3.79
C VAL A 67 13.01 9.71 2.35
N LEU A 68 12.35 10.84 2.13
CA LEU A 68 11.88 11.28 0.81
C LEU A 68 12.81 12.36 0.26
N SER A 69 12.86 12.49 -1.07
CA SER A 69 13.65 13.57 -1.71
C SER A 69 13.15 14.97 -1.34
N LYS A 70 11.86 15.09 -1.06
CA LYS A 70 11.22 16.28 -0.51
C LYS A 70 10.31 15.81 0.62
N PRO A 71 10.61 16.15 1.88
CA PRO A 71 9.75 15.77 3.01
C PRO A 71 8.34 16.33 2.84
N THR A 72 7.33 15.55 3.25
CA THR A 72 5.94 16.00 3.32
C THR A 72 5.62 16.58 4.70
N LYS A 73 4.50 17.28 4.84
CA LYS A 73 3.97 17.71 6.15
C LYS A 73 3.84 16.55 7.13
N GLN A 74 3.51 15.35 6.67
CA GLN A 74 3.51 14.17 7.54
C GLN A 74 4.90 13.83 8.06
N CYS A 75 5.93 13.93 7.22
CA CYS A 75 7.32 13.66 7.62
C CYS A 75 7.76 14.67 8.69
N GLU A 76 7.41 15.95 8.52
CA GLU A 76 7.68 17.01 9.49
C GLU A 76 6.99 16.76 10.84
N ARG A 77 5.71 16.35 10.80
CA ARG A 77 4.93 16.01 12.00
C ARG A 77 5.53 14.79 12.73
N LEU A 78 5.98 13.78 11.98
CA LEU A 78 6.68 12.63 12.57
C LEU A 78 8.00 13.06 13.22
N ALA A 79 8.80 13.84 12.51
CA ALA A 79 10.08 14.35 13.02
C ALA A 79 9.89 15.20 14.29
N PHE A 80 8.86 16.04 14.33
CA PHE A 80 8.48 16.79 15.53
C PHE A 80 8.23 15.88 16.74
N CYS A 81 7.49 14.78 16.55
CA CYS A 81 7.23 13.82 17.62
C CYS A 81 8.50 13.07 18.03
N LEU A 82 9.31 12.62 17.05
CA LEU A 82 10.52 11.83 17.29
C LEU A 82 11.56 12.61 18.11
N LYS A 83 11.67 13.93 17.90
CA LYS A 83 12.49 14.81 18.73
C LYS A 83 12.13 14.74 20.21
N LYS A 84 10.92 14.28 20.55
CA LYS A 84 10.40 14.13 21.92
C LYS A 84 10.32 12.68 22.40
N GLY A 85 10.85 11.72 21.65
CA GLY A 85 10.81 10.30 21.99
C GLY A 85 9.42 9.70 21.81
N ILE A 86 8.58 10.31 20.97
CA ILE A 86 7.21 9.89 20.66
C ILE A 86 7.11 9.64 19.16
N ALA A 87 6.31 8.67 18.75
CA ALA A 87 6.04 8.44 17.33
C ALA A 87 4.56 8.15 17.10
N PHE A 88 4.11 8.34 15.86
CA PHE A 88 2.90 7.70 15.38
C PHE A 88 3.25 6.61 14.37
N HIS A 89 2.46 5.55 14.29
CA HIS A 89 2.69 4.42 13.38
C HIS A 89 1.39 3.95 12.71
N HIS A 90 1.37 3.93 11.38
CA HIS A 90 0.25 3.46 10.58
C HIS A 90 0.68 3.15 9.14
N ALA A 91 -0.21 2.56 8.35
CA ALA A 91 0.06 2.19 6.95
C ALA A 91 0.54 3.34 6.03
N GLY A 92 0.19 4.59 6.35
CA GLY A 92 0.61 5.75 5.55
C GLY A 92 2.08 6.17 5.67
N LEU A 93 2.82 5.64 6.66
CA LEU A 93 4.27 5.87 6.74
C LEU A 93 5.02 5.04 5.71
N THR A 94 6.14 5.56 5.22
CA THR A 94 7.06 4.77 4.40
C THR A 94 7.65 3.60 5.19
N GLN A 95 8.09 2.53 4.52
CA GLN A 95 8.70 1.40 5.22
C GLN A 95 9.93 1.81 6.03
N LYS A 96 10.82 2.63 5.47
CA LYS A 96 12.00 3.15 6.18
C LYS A 96 11.64 3.92 7.46
N GLN A 97 10.56 4.73 7.44
CA GLN A 97 10.10 5.41 8.66
C GLN A 97 9.58 4.42 9.70
N LYS A 98 8.84 3.39 9.27
CA LYS A 98 8.39 2.31 10.18
C LYS A 98 9.60 1.60 10.79
N ASP A 99 10.57 1.17 9.99
CA ASP A 99 11.78 0.50 10.47
C ASP A 99 12.52 1.37 11.51
N ILE A 100 12.68 2.67 11.23
CA ILE A 100 13.26 3.64 12.17
C ILE A 100 12.50 3.69 13.50
N ILE A 101 11.16 3.78 13.45
CA ILE A 101 10.33 3.85 14.67
C ILE A 101 10.44 2.55 15.46
N GLU A 102 10.27 1.41 14.79
CA GLU A 102 10.22 0.10 15.43
C GLU A 102 11.56 -0.24 16.09
N ASP A 103 12.67 -0.02 15.38
CA ASP A 103 14.02 -0.27 15.92
C ASP A 103 14.33 0.60 17.14
N ASN A 104 13.93 1.87 17.11
CA ASN A 104 14.22 2.80 18.21
C ASN A 104 13.23 2.68 19.37
N PHE A 105 12.06 2.10 19.14
CA PHE A 105 11.18 1.64 20.21
C PHE A 105 11.77 0.41 20.91
N ARG A 106 12.27 -0.59 20.19
CA ARG A 106 12.95 -1.75 20.81
C ARG A 106 14.17 -1.34 21.65
N LYS A 107 14.89 -0.30 21.24
CA LYS A 107 16.05 0.27 21.98
C LYS A 107 15.66 1.14 23.18
N GLY A 108 14.38 1.46 23.36
CA GLY A 108 13.90 2.34 24.44
C GLY A 108 14.06 3.84 24.18
N ALA A 109 14.62 4.25 23.03
CA ALA A 109 14.75 5.66 22.67
C ALA A 109 13.38 6.31 22.39
N ILE A 110 12.43 5.56 21.83
CA ILE A 110 11.03 5.97 21.69
C ILE A 110 10.23 5.38 22.86
N SER A 111 9.58 6.23 23.64
CA SER A 111 8.79 5.84 24.81
C SER A 111 7.35 5.50 24.45
N ILE A 112 6.73 6.24 23.53
CA ILE A 112 5.31 6.05 23.17
C ILE A 112 5.14 5.95 21.66
N ILE A 113 4.37 4.96 21.20
CA ILE A 113 3.88 4.88 19.82
C ILE A 113 2.36 5.02 19.82
N CYS A 114 1.83 6.03 19.13
CA CYS A 114 0.41 6.14 18.81
C CYS A 114 0.12 5.46 17.47
N CYS A 115 -0.69 4.42 17.43
CA CYS A 115 -0.82 3.58 16.25
C CYS A 115 -2.25 3.16 15.90
N THR A 116 -2.43 2.82 14.63
CA THR A 116 -3.63 2.09 14.18
C THR A 116 -3.52 0.61 14.54
N PRO A 117 -4.64 -0.13 14.68
CA PRO A 117 -4.63 -1.53 15.14
C PRO A 117 -3.77 -2.49 14.30
N THR A 118 -3.46 -2.14 13.05
CA THR A 118 -2.56 -2.92 12.18
C THR A 118 -1.20 -3.24 12.82
N LEU A 119 -0.70 -2.37 13.72
CA LEU A 119 0.55 -2.64 14.44
C LEU A 119 0.44 -3.88 15.34
N ALA A 120 -0.74 -4.14 15.91
CA ALA A 120 -0.97 -5.27 16.82
C ALA A 120 -0.79 -6.62 16.13
N TYR A 121 -0.85 -6.67 14.80
CA TYR A 121 -0.68 -7.89 14.00
C TYR A 121 0.69 -8.01 13.33
N GLY A 122 1.30 -6.87 12.96
CA GLY A 122 2.40 -6.87 12.00
C GLY A 122 3.80 -7.04 12.57
N VAL A 123 4.01 -6.75 13.86
CA VAL A 123 5.37 -6.67 14.43
C VAL A 123 5.40 -7.09 15.89
N ASP A 124 6.52 -7.69 16.31
CA ASP A 124 6.75 -8.02 17.71
C ASP A 124 7.30 -6.80 18.47
N LEU A 125 6.39 -5.99 19.00
CA LEU A 125 6.70 -4.79 19.80
C LEU A 125 5.87 -4.80 21.10
N PRO A 126 6.28 -5.56 22.12
CA PRO A 126 5.64 -5.46 23.43
C PRO A 126 5.98 -4.12 24.09
N ALA A 127 5.08 -3.62 24.92
CA ALA A 127 5.25 -2.40 25.70
C ALA A 127 4.73 -2.63 27.12
N TYR A 128 5.17 -1.85 28.11
CA TYR A 128 4.63 -1.98 29.47
C TYR A 128 3.12 -1.74 29.51
N ARG A 129 2.65 -0.73 28.76
CA ARG A 129 1.22 -0.38 28.65
C ARG A 129 0.69 -0.52 27.23
N ALA A 130 -0.50 -1.08 27.10
CA ALA A 130 -1.36 -0.93 25.92
C ALA A 130 -2.53 -0.03 26.29
N ILE A 131 -2.63 1.14 25.66
CA ILE A 131 -3.64 2.15 25.94
C ILE A 131 -4.60 2.16 24.76
N ILE A 132 -5.82 1.66 24.97
CA ILE A 132 -6.82 1.50 23.92
C ILE A 132 -7.81 2.66 24.04
N LYS A 133 -7.63 3.67 23.19
CA LYS A 133 -8.45 4.88 23.19
C LYS A 133 -9.83 4.65 22.58
N ASP A 134 -9.88 3.93 21.46
CA ASP A 134 -11.09 3.79 20.66
C ASP A 134 -11.46 2.31 20.48
N LEU A 135 -12.58 1.88 21.08
CA LEU A 135 -13.14 0.52 20.88
C LEU A 135 -14.25 0.45 19.83
N ARG A 136 -14.53 1.56 19.14
CA ARG A 136 -15.57 1.64 18.10
C ARG A 136 -15.03 2.23 16.82
N ARG A 137 -15.25 1.55 15.69
CA ARG A 137 -14.85 1.99 14.35
C ARG A 137 -16.03 2.03 13.40
N TYR A 138 -15.96 2.90 12.40
CA TYR A 138 -16.94 2.90 11.31
C TYR A 138 -16.72 1.68 10.42
N THR A 139 -17.80 0.97 10.16
CA THR A 139 -17.90 -0.15 9.23
C THR A 139 -18.89 0.22 8.12
N MET A 140 -19.10 -0.67 7.15
CA MET A 140 -20.15 -0.51 6.13
C MET A 140 -21.56 -0.41 6.76
N HIS A 141 -21.74 -0.92 7.99
CA HIS A 141 -23.01 -0.89 8.72
C HIS A 141 -23.06 0.25 9.76
N GLY A 142 -22.14 1.21 9.70
CA GLY A 142 -22.06 2.32 10.64
C GLY A 142 -21.05 2.09 11.77
N LEU A 143 -21.18 2.87 12.86
CA LEU A 143 -20.28 2.79 14.00
C LEU A 143 -20.53 1.48 14.77
N SER A 144 -19.52 0.63 14.88
CA SER A 144 -19.61 -0.67 15.54
C SER A 144 -18.44 -0.88 16.49
N TRP A 145 -18.66 -1.71 17.52
CA TRP A 145 -17.58 -2.21 18.37
C TRP A 145 -16.56 -2.97 17.53
N ILE A 146 -15.29 -2.89 17.91
CA ILE A 146 -14.27 -3.74 17.32
C ILE A 146 -14.48 -5.21 17.76
N PRO A 147 -13.99 -6.18 16.97
CA PRO A 147 -13.94 -7.58 17.39
C PRO A 147 -13.18 -7.75 18.72
N ILE A 148 -13.59 -8.72 19.53
CA ILE A 148 -12.91 -9.09 20.77
C ILE A 148 -11.50 -9.58 20.46
N LEU A 149 -11.31 -10.31 19.36
CA LEU A 149 -9.97 -10.70 18.89
C LEU A 149 -9.07 -9.49 18.60
N ASP A 150 -9.59 -8.41 17.98
CA ASP A 150 -8.83 -7.17 17.76
C ASP A 150 -8.41 -6.54 19.10
N TYR A 151 -9.32 -6.51 20.08
CA TYR A 151 -9.02 -6.06 21.44
C TYR A 151 -7.92 -6.91 22.09
N MET A 152 -8.04 -8.23 22.05
CA MET A 152 -7.09 -9.16 22.66
C MET A 152 -5.69 -9.03 22.04
N GLN A 153 -5.61 -8.81 20.73
CA GLN A 153 -4.34 -8.60 20.04
C GLN A 153 -3.68 -7.29 20.45
N MET A 154 -4.46 -6.24 20.71
CA MET A 154 -3.93 -4.97 21.23
C MET A 154 -3.53 -5.08 22.71
N SER A 155 -4.40 -5.66 23.54
CA SER A 155 -4.16 -5.80 24.98
C SER A 155 -3.00 -6.75 25.28
N GLY A 156 -2.84 -7.82 24.48
CA GLY A 156 -1.73 -8.77 24.56
C GLY A 156 -0.36 -8.18 24.24
N ARG A 157 -0.28 -6.93 23.74
CA ARG A 157 1.00 -6.20 23.62
C ARG A 157 1.47 -5.58 24.93
N ALA A 158 0.65 -5.59 25.98
CA ALA A 158 1.03 -5.11 27.29
C ALA A 158 1.90 -6.13 28.06
N GLY A 159 2.98 -5.65 28.66
CA GLY A 159 4.01 -6.44 29.35
C GLY A 159 5.17 -6.81 28.42
N ARG A 160 6.39 -6.34 28.73
CA ARG A 160 7.60 -6.76 28.01
C ARG A 160 8.25 -7.96 28.70
N PRO A 161 8.34 -9.12 28.03
CA PRO A 161 9.05 -10.28 28.56
C PRO A 161 10.48 -9.90 28.98
N ASN A 162 10.92 -10.37 30.14
CA ASN A 162 12.24 -10.10 30.75
C ASN A 162 12.49 -8.66 31.27
N TYR A 163 11.61 -7.69 31.00
CA TYR A 163 11.79 -6.30 31.48
C TYR A 163 10.75 -5.87 32.52
N ASP A 164 9.51 -6.37 32.39
CA ASP A 164 8.40 -5.96 33.24
C ASP A 164 7.85 -7.16 34.02
N LYS A 165 7.54 -6.96 35.31
CA LYS A 165 6.91 -8.00 36.16
C LYS A 165 5.40 -8.13 35.90
N GLU A 166 4.81 -7.09 35.33
CA GLU A 166 3.40 -7.01 34.94
C GLU A 166 3.27 -6.14 33.69
N GLY A 167 2.17 -6.32 32.95
CA GLY A 167 1.75 -5.45 31.85
C GLY A 167 0.38 -4.85 32.16
N GLN A 168 0.12 -3.64 31.66
CA GLN A 168 -1.13 -2.94 31.90
C GLN A 168 -1.86 -2.65 30.58
N SER A 169 -3.01 -3.29 30.36
CA SER A 169 -3.94 -2.93 29.29
C SER A 169 -5.02 -2.02 29.85
N ILE A 170 -5.13 -0.81 29.32
CA ILE A 170 -6.02 0.25 29.81
C ILE A 170 -6.93 0.69 28.69
N VAL A 171 -8.25 0.61 28.92
CA VAL A 171 -9.28 1.08 28.00
C VAL A 171 -9.87 2.38 28.54
N ILE A 172 -10.11 3.35 27.64
CA ILE A 172 -10.78 4.60 28.00
C ILE A 172 -12.29 4.45 27.82
N ALA A 173 -13.04 4.66 28.90
CA ALA A 173 -14.50 4.80 28.88
C ALA A 173 -14.89 6.23 29.25
N LEU A 174 -15.84 6.83 28.52
CA LEU A 174 -16.29 8.21 28.76
C LEU A 174 -17.39 8.29 29.82
N THR A 175 -18.09 7.18 30.07
CA THR A 175 -19.19 7.10 31.03
C THR A 175 -19.15 5.78 31.79
N ASN A 176 -19.77 5.72 32.98
CA ASN A 176 -19.91 4.47 33.73
C ASN A 176 -20.69 3.41 32.96
N SER A 177 -21.74 3.79 32.21
CA SER A 177 -22.48 2.84 31.36
C SER A 177 -21.63 2.28 30.22
N GLU A 178 -20.74 3.09 29.64
CA GLU A 178 -19.78 2.61 28.65
C GLU A 178 -18.75 1.66 29.27
N LYS A 179 -18.27 1.98 30.48
CA LYS A 179 -17.36 1.13 31.24
C LYS A 179 -17.97 -0.26 31.46
N GLU A 180 -19.19 -0.34 31.98
CA GLU A 180 -19.91 -1.61 32.20
C GLU A 180 -20.00 -2.45 30.92
N LYS A 181 -20.37 -1.82 29.79
CA LYS A 181 -20.44 -2.51 28.48
C LYS A 181 -19.09 -3.00 27.98
N ILE A 182 -18.01 -2.27 28.29
CA ILE A 182 -16.65 -2.66 27.93
C ILE A 182 -16.21 -3.86 28.78
N GLU A 183 -16.49 -3.83 30.08
CA GLU A 183 -16.19 -4.94 31.01
C GLU A 183 -16.91 -6.22 30.56
N GLU A 184 -18.23 -6.14 30.37
CA GLU A 184 -19.06 -7.26 29.89
C GLU A 184 -18.54 -7.81 28.55
N ARG A 185 -18.25 -6.94 27.57
CA ARG A 185 -17.88 -7.38 26.22
C ARG A 185 -16.45 -7.91 26.11
N TYR A 186 -15.47 -7.24 26.72
CA TYR A 186 -14.06 -7.47 26.41
C TYR A 186 -13.27 -8.12 27.56
N LEU A 187 -13.72 -7.96 28.81
CA LEU A 187 -13.07 -8.60 29.96
C LEU A 187 -13.75 -9.92 30.34
N GLU A 188 -15.08 -9.95 30.27
CA GLU A 188 -15.90 -11.12 30.63
C GLU A 188 -16.33 -11.91 29.38
N GLY A 189 -16.38 -11.26 28.22
CA GLY A 189 -16.74 -11.88 26.95
C GLY A 189 -15.69 -12.85 26.41
N SER A 190 -16.15 -13.77 25.56
CA SER A 190 -15.30 -14.70 24.82
C SER A 190 -15.08 -14.23 23.38
N PRO A 191 -13.93 -14.54 22.77
CA PRO A 191 -13.64 -14.18 21.38
C PRO A 191 -14.70 -14.68 20.40
N GLU A 192 -14.90 -13.96 19.31
CA GLU A 192 -15.77 -14.43 18.24
C GLU A 192 -15.25 -15.74 17.62
N ASP A 193 -16.17 -16.65 17.28
CA ASP A 193 -15.85 -17.85 16.51
C ASP A 193 -15.25 -17.49 15.15
N ILE A 194 -14.30 -18.30 14.70
CA ILE A 194 -13.70 -18.15 13.38
C ILE A 194 -14.61 -18.83 12.36
N TYR A 195 -15.13 -18.09 11.39
CA TYR A 195 -15.96 -18.62 10.31
C TYR A 195 -15.24 -18.56 8.96
N SER A 196 -15.29 -19.65 8.20
CA SER A 196 -14.78 -19.71 6.83
C SER A 196 -15.46 -18.67 5.94
N LYS A 197 -14.67 -18.01 5.08
CA LYS A 197 -15.13 -17.03 4.08
C LYS A 197 -15.07 -17.55 2.65
N LEU A 198 -14.92 -18.86 2.48
CA LEU A 198 -14.63 -19.48 1.19
C LEU A 198 -15.79 -19.41 0.19
N ALA A 199 -17.03 -19.65 0.62
CA ALA A 199 -18.18 -19.85 -0.28
C ALA A 199 -18.81 -18.53 -0.78
N VAL A 200 -17.98 -17.63 -1.30
CA VAL A 200 -18.41 -16.45 -2.04
C VAL A 200 -17.70 -16.45 -3.39
N GLU A 201 -18.42 -16.03 -4.42
CA GLU A 201 -17.94 -16.08 -5.81
C GLU A 201 -16.56 -15.43 -6.00
N PRO A 202 -16.25 -14.21 -5.49
CA PRO A 202 -14.94 -13.59 -5.71
C PRO A 202 -13.77 -14.41 -5.18
N VAL A 203 -13.97 -15.12 -4.06
CA VAL A 203 -12.92 -15.97 -3.48
C VAL A 203 -12.78 -17.26 -4.28
N LEU A 204 -13.91 -17.86 -4.69
CA LEU A 204 -13.90 -19.13 -5.42
C LEU A 204 -13.31 -19.00 -6.84
N ARG A 205 -13.55 -17.90 -7.57
CA ARG A 205 -13.03 -17.72 -8.94
C ARG A 205 -11.53 -18.01 -9.06
N THR A 206 -10.73 -17.34 -8.23
CA THR A 206 -9.27 -17.51 -8.24
C THR A 206 -8.84 -18.93 -7.88
N HIS A 207 -9.46 -19.53 -6.86
CA HIS A 207 -9.10 -20.88 -6.42
C HIS A 207 -9.52 -21.96 -7.42
N VAL A 208 -10.73 -21.88 -7.98
CA VAL A 208 -11.21 -22.82 -8.99
C VAL A 208 -10.33 -22.77 -10.23
N LEU A 209 -10.07 -21.57 -10.77
CA LEU A 209 -9.18 -21.44 -11.94
C LEU A 209 -7.77 -21.96 -11.65
N SER A 210 -7.21 -21.66 -10.47
CA SER A 210 -5.86 -22.11 -10.09
C SER A 210 -5.74 -23.63 -10.00
N LEU A 211 -6.74 -24.31 -9.43
CA LEU A 211 -6.74 -25.77 -9.30
C LEU A 211 -6.79 -26.45 -10.67
N ILE A 212 -7.60 -25.92 -11.59
CA ILE A 212 -7.72 -26.41 -12.97
C ILE A 212 -6.43 -26.10 -13.76
N ALA A 213 -5.91 -24.86 -13.68
CA ALA A 213 -4.73 -24.42 -14.41
C ALA A 213 -3.43 -25.14 -14.00
N ALA A 214 -3.33 -25.51 -12.73
CA ALA A 214 -2.23 -26.30 -12.21
C ALA A 214 -2.35 -27.81 -12.52
N ASN A 215 -3.45 -28.24 -13.15
CA ASN A 215 -3.82 -29.64 -13.35
C ASN A 215 -3.87 -30.46 -12.05
N PHE A 216 -4.16 -29.83 -10.91
CA PHE A 216 -4.47 -30.57 -9.68
C PHE A 216 -5.83 -31.25 -9.77
N ILE A 217 -6.74 -30.64 -10.55
CA ILE A 217 -8.12 -31.07 -10.74
C ILE A 217 -8.43 -31.02 -12.23
N THR A 218 -9.01 -32.08 -12.75
CA THR A 218 -9.32 -32.24 -14.18
C THR A 218 -10.79 -32.55 -14.45
N THR A 219 -11.55 -32.86 -13.40
CA THR A 219 -13.00 -33.10 -13.49
C THR A 219 -13.75 -32.28 -12.45
N LYS A 220 -15.03 -32.03 -12.74
CA LYS A 220 -15.93 -31.33 -11.81
C LYS A 220 -16.15 -32.08 -10.50
N LYS A 221 -16.23 -33.41 -10.55
CA LYS A 221 -16.32 -34.25 -9.36
C LYS A 221 -15.12 -34.08 -8.43
N GLU A 222 -13.90 -34.13 -8.96
CA GLU A 222 -12.67 -33.87 -8.18
C GLU A 222 -12.69 -32.48 -7.52
N LEU A 223 -13.25 -31.48 -8.22
CA LEU A 223 -13.42 -30.13 -7.69
C LEU A 223 -14.33 -30.12 -6.46
N TYR A 224 -15.50 -30.77 -6.53
CA TYR A 224 -16.40 -30.90 -5.39
C TYR A 224 -15.74 -31.64 -4.23
N GLU A 225 -15.11 -32.79 -4.49
CA GLU A 225 -14.44 -33.58 -3.46
C GLU A 225 -13.33 -32.79 -2.73
N PHE A 226 -12.62 -31.92 -3.45
CA PHE A 226 -11.64 -31.01 -2.85
C PHE A 226 -12.32 -30.00 -1.92
N PHE A 227 -13.36 -29.30 -2.40
CA PHE A 227 -14.04 -28.26 -1.64
C PHE A 227 -14.84 -28.80 -0.45
N ASP A 228 -15.30 -30.05 -0.51
CA ASP A 228 -16.01 -30.75 0.57
C ASP A 228 -15.11 -31.06 1.77
N ARG A 229 -13.78 -31.01 1.60
CA ARG A 229 -12.78 -31.19 2.66
C ARG A 229 -12.29 -29.87 3.26
N THR A 230 -12.85 -28.75 2.84
CA THR A 230 -12.44 -27.42 3.33
C THR A 230 -13.06 -27.10 4.69
N PHE A 231 -12.48 -26.11 5.39
CA PHE A 231 -13.05 -25.60 6.64
C PHE A 231 -14.49 -25.08 6.48
N TYR A 232 -14.86 -24.57 5.29
CA TYR A 232 -16.25 -24.18 5.01
C TYR A 232 -17.19 -25.37 5.09
N ALA A 233 -16.87 -26.45 4.37
CA ALA A 233 -17.69 -27.67 4.34
C ALA A 233 -17.79 -28.30 5.75
N TYR A 234 -16.68 -28.32 6.49
CA TYR A 234 -16.67 -28.79 7.88
C TYR A 234 -17.62 -27.99 8.79
N GLN A 235 -17.60 -26.65 8.69
CA GLN A 235 -18.38 -25.78 9.57
C GLN A 235 -19.87 -25.72 9.21
N PHE A 236 -20.18 -25.45 7.94
CA PHE A 236 -21.55 -25.13 7.53
C PHE A 236 -22.34 -26.36 7.09
N LYS A 237 -21.65 -27.43 6.68
CA LYS A 237 -22.26 -28.67 6.16
C LYS A 237 -23.26 -28.46 5.00
N ASP A 238 -23.26 -27.28 4.39
CA ASP A 238 -24.11 -26.90 3.26
C ASP A 238 -23.34 -27.07 1.95
N LEU A 239 -23.19 -28.33 1.54
CA LEU A 239 -22.49 -28.68 0.30
C LEU A 239 -23.27 -28.20 -0.93
N ARG A 240 -24.61 -28.16 -0.85
CA ARG A 240 -25.46 -27.74 -1.98
C ARG A 240 -25.19 -26.30 -2.40
N ARG A 241 -25.13 -25.37 -1.45
CA ARG A 241 -24.81 -23.96 -1.74
C ARG A 241 -23.39 -23.80 -2.26
N LEU A 242 -22.44 -24.55 -1.70
CA LEU A 242 -21.05 -24.53 -2.13
C LEU A 242 -20.92 -24.99 -3.58
N HIS A 243 -21.42 -26.19 -3.90
CA HIS A 243 -21.43 -26.74 -5.26
C HIS A 243 -22.19 -25.84 -6.24
N GLY A 244 -23.32 -25.27 -5.83
CA GLY A 244 -24.06 -24.31 -6.64
C GLY A 244 -23.25 -23.05 -6.99
N THR A 245 -22.41 -22.57 -6.07
CA THR A 245 -21.53 -21.42 -6.32
C THR A 245 -20.32 -21.80 -7.17
N ILE A 246 -19.75 -22.99 -6.95
CA ILE A 246 -18.68 -23.54 -7.79
C ILE A 246 -19.16 -23.68 -9.24
N ASN A 247 -20.38 -24.15 -9.48
CA ASN A 247 -20.94 -24.26 -10.82
C ASN A 247 -21.04 -22.91 -11.53
N LYS A 248 -21.57 -21.90 -10.84
CA LYS A 248 -21.60 -20.54 -11.38
C LYS A 248 -20.21 -20.04 -11.74
N VAL A 249 -19.20 -20.36 -10.93
CA VAL A 249 -17.80 -19.99 -11.21
C VAL A 249 -17.27 -20.75 -12.43
N ILE A 250 -17.55 -22.04 -12.58
CA ILE A 250 -17.18 -22.81 -13.78
C ILE A 250 -17.82 -22.17 -15.01
N ASP A 251 -19.13 -21.93 -14.99
CA ASP A 251 -19.87 -21.32 -16.11
C ASP A 251 -19.24 -19.95 -16.48
N LEU A 252 -18.95 -19.09 -15.50
CA LEU A 252 -18.28 -17.80 -15.74
C LEU A 252 -16.88 -17.95 -16.35
N LEU A 253 -16.07 -18.90 -15.86
CA LEU A 253 -14.71 -19.10 -16.38
C LEU A 253 -14.72 -19.68 -17.80
N ASP A 254 -15.73 -20.47 -18.15
CA ASP A 254 -15.94 -21.01 -19.50
C ASP A 254 -16.42 -19.89 -20.44
N ASP A 255 -17.40 -19.08 -20.01
CA ASP A 255 -17.89 -17.89 -20.73
C ASP A 255 -16.78 -16.86 -21.00
N TRP A 256 -15.82 -16.73 -20.08
CA TRP A 256 -14.66 -15.85 -20.23
C TRP A 256 -13.49 -16.49 -20.98
N GLU A 257 -13.66 -17.71 -21.51
CA GLU A 257 -12.66 -18.46 -22.25
C GLU A 257 -11.38 -18.76 -21.44
N PHE A 258 -11.48 -18.83 -20.10
CA PHE A 258 -10.35 -19.19 -19.22
C PHE A 258 -10.25 -20.69 -18.99
N ILE A 259 -11.36 -21.40 -19.09
CA ILE A 259 -11.39 -22.86 -19.13
C ILE A 259 -12.14 -23.32 -20.39
N MET A 260 -12.05 -24.61 -20.65
CA MET A 260 -12.90 -25.32 -21.59
C MET A 260 -13.56 -26.44 -20.81
N SER A 261 -14.89 -26.43 -20.78
CA SER A 261 -15.70 -27.54 -20.30
C SER A 261 -16.00 -28.52 -21.44
N SER A 262 -15.97 -29.82 -21.17
CA SER A 262 -16.39 -30.85 -22.15
C SER A 262 -17.90 -31.09 -22.14
N ARG A 263 -18.69 -30.05 -21.89
CA ARG A 263 -20.13 -30.16 -21.66
C ARG A 263 -20.87 -30.39 -22.97
N ASP A 264 -21.46 -31.57 -23.17
CA ASP A 264 -22.38 -31.81 -24.29
C ASP A 264 -23.75 -31.19 -23.95
N GLU A 265 -24.29 -30.36 -24.85
CA GLU A 265 -25.58 -29.64 -24.69
C GLU A 265 -26.79 -30.57 -24.43
N PHE A 266 -26.64 -31.88 -24.63
CA PHE A 266 -27.68 -32.91 -24.48
C PHE A 266 -27.36 -33.97 -23.40
N SER A 267 -26.52 -33.66 -22.42
CA SER A 267 -26.10 -34.62 -21.37
C SER A 267 -27.16 -34.82 -20.27
N SER A 268 -27.30 -36.06 -19.80
CA SER A 268 -28.13 -36.38 -18.63
C SER A 268 -27.49 -35.89 -17.32
N ALA A 269 -28.29 -35.71 -16.25
CA ALA A 269 -27.79 -35.18 -14.97
C ALA A 269 -26.65 -36.01 -14.34
N ASN A 270 -26.58 -37.31 -14.65
CA ASN A 270 -25.52 -38.20 -14.16
C ASN A 270 -24.20 -38.07 -14.96
N GLU A 271 -24.24 -37.58 -16.20
CA GLU A 271 -23.05 -37.38 -17.04
C GLU A 271 -22.38 -36.02 -16.78
N LEU A 272 -23.06 -35.11 -16.06
CA LEU A 272 -22.53 -33.80 -15.69
C LEU A 272 -21.46 -33.86 -14.58
N GLU A 273 -21.30 -34.97 -13.87
CA GLU A 273 -20.26 -35.12 -12.84
C GLU A 273 -18.87 -35.46 -13.44
N ASP A 274 -18.85 -36.10 -14.61
CA ASP A 274 -17.63 -36.47 -15.35
C ASP A 274 -17.16 -35.38 -16.33
N GLU A 275 -17.75 -34.17 -16.24
CA GLU A 275 -17.38 -32.99 -17.00
C GLU A 275 -15.88 -32.69 -16.84
N LYS A 276 -15.14 -32.81 -17.95
CA LYS A 276 -13.69 -32.53 -17.97
C LYS A 276 -13.48 -31.03 -18.04
N LEU A 277 -12.58 -30.55 -17.20
CA LEU A 277 -12.21 -29.16 -17.08
C LEU A 277 -10.74 -28.99 -17.48
N LYS A 278 -10.47 -28.08 -18.41
CA LYS A 278 -9.10 -27.77 -18.82
C LYS A 278 -8.92 -26.26 -18.94
N ALA A 279 -7.86 -25.72 -18.35
CA ALA A 279 -7.54 -24.31 -18.53
C ALA A 279 -7.09 -24.03 -19.96
N THR A 280 -7.53 -22.91 -20.52
CA THR A 280 -6.99 -22.37 -21.77
C THR A 280 -5.59 -21.79 -21.53
N LEU A 281 -4.87 -21.45 -22.61
CA LEU A 281 -3.57 -20.79 -22.47
C LEU A 281 -3.68 -19.46 -21.69
N ILE A 282 -4.75 -18.70 -21.96
CA ILE A 282 -5.00 -17.42 -21.29
C ILE A 282 -5.45 -17.63 -19.85
N GLY A 283 -6.34 -18.59 -19.56
CA GLY A 283 -6.75 -18.90 -18.19
C GLY A 283 -5.60 -19.42 -17.33
N LYS A 284 -4.70 -20.23 -17.90
CA LYS A 284 -3.46 -20.64 -17.23
C LYS A 284 -2.59 -19.43 -16.90
N ARG A 285 -2.43 -18.49 -17.84
CA ARG A 285 -1.64 -17.28 -17.60
C ARG A 285 -2.26 -16.40 -16.51
N VAL A 286 -3.59 -16.26 -16.49
CA VAL A 286 -4.31 -15.51 -15.45
C VAL A 286 -4.04 -16.10 -14.06
N ALA A 287 -4.09 -17.42 -13.92
CA ALA A 287 -3.75 -18.09 -12.66
C ALA A 287 -2.29 -17.85 -12.23
N GLU A 288 -1.34 -17.93 -13.17
CA GLU A 288 0.09 -17.66 -12.90
C GLU A 288 0.37 -16.21 -12.51
N LEU A 289 -0.40 -15.26 -13.05
CA LEU A 289 -0.31 -13.83 -12.72
C LEU A 289 -0.93 -13.50 -11.36
N TYR A 290 -1.72 -14.41 -10.78
CA TYR A 290 -2.39 -14.30 -9.49
C TYR A 290 -3.39 -13.13 -9.39
N ILE A 291 -3.97 -12.73 -10.53
CA ILE A 291 -5.05 -11.72 -10.58
C ILE A 291 -6.42 -12.41 -10.53
N ASP A 292 -7.44 -11.72 -10.02
CA ASP A 292 -8.82 -12.25 -10.05
C ASP A 292 -9.25 -12.46 -11.51
N PRO A 293 -9.87 -13.60 -11.86
CA PRO A 293 -10.40 -13.83 -13.20
C PRO A 293 -11.32 -12.70 -13.70
N LEU A 294 -12.12 -12.07 -12.84
CA LEU A 294 -12.96 -10.93 -13.22
C LEU A 294 -12.10 -9.72 -13.64
N THR A 295 -11.01 -9.44 -12.93
CA THR A 295 -10.05 -8.40 -13.31
C THR A 295 -9.42 -8.73 -14.66
N ALA A 296 -9.02 -9.99 -14.88
CA ALA A 296 -8.44 -10.41 -16.16
C ALA A 296 -9.43 -10.24 -17.32
N TYR A 297 -10.68 -10.68 -17.14
CA TYR A 297 -11.74 -10.55 -18.14
C TYR A 297 -12.02 -9.07 -18.47
N PHE A 298 -12.07 -8.22 -17.45
CA PHE A 298 -12.22 -6.77 -17.65
C PHE A 298 -11.05 -6.18 -18.45
N ILE A 299 -9.80 -6.52 -18.10
CA ILE A 299 -8.60 -6.06 -18.82
C ILE A 299 -8.63 -6.52 -20.28
N ILE A 300 -8.99 -7.78 -20.56
CA ILE A 300 -9.13 -8.32 -21.93
C ILE A 300 -10.18 -7.53 -22.70
N THR A 301 -11.33 -7.24 -22.09
CA THR A 301 -12.41 -6.45 -22.70
C THR A 301 -11.93 -5.04 -23.05
N CYS A 302 -11.25 -4.37 -22.12
CA CYS A 302 -10.66 -3.05 -22.37
C CYS A 302 -9.59 -3.08 -23.47
N MET A 303 -8.76 -4.12 -23.55
CA MET A 303 -7.77 -4.26 -24.62
C MET A 303 -8.41 -4.50 -25.99
N ARG A 304 -9.52 -5.25 -26.05
CA ARG A 304 -10.31 -5.37 -27.28
C ARG A 304 -10.86 -4.02 -27.73
N ASN A 305 -11.32 -3.17 -26.81
CA ASN A 305 -11.77 -1.81 -27.13
C ASN A 305 -10.60 -0.87 -27.52
N ALA A 306 -9.40 -1.13 -27.00
CA ALA A 306 -8.21 -0.34 -27.26
C ALA A 306 -7.64 -0.53 -28.67
N SER A 307 -7.88 -1.68 -29.33
CA SER A 307 -7.29 -1.95 -30.65
C SER A 307 -7.77 -0.98 -31.72
N ASP A 308 -8.97 -0.41 -31.56
CA ASP A 308 -9.61 0.46 -32.53
C ASP A 308 -9.57 1.95 -32.13
N LYS A 309 -8.87 2.29 -31.04
CA LYS A 309 -8.84 3.64 -30.46
C LYS A 309 -7.42 4.16 -30.25
N LYS A 310 -7.30 5.49 -30.18
CA LYS A 310 -6.07 6.13 -29.69
C LYS A 310 -5.96 5.86 -28.19
N VAL A 311 -4.86 5.25 -27.78
CA VAL A 311 -4.56 5.00 -26.35
C VAL A 311 -3.41 5.85 -25.87
N ASP A 312 -3.43 6.18 -24.59
CA ASP A 312 -2.32 6.82 -23.91
C ASP A 312 -2.13 6.27 -22.49
N ALA A 313 -1.28 6.95 -21.69
CA ALA A 313 -1.05 6.56 -20.30
C ALA A 313 -2.35 6.56 -19.47
N PHE A 314 -3.23 7.55 -19.66
CA PHE A 314 -4.44 7.68 -18.86
C PHE A 314 -5.41 6.53 -19.11
N SER A 315 -5.53 6.08 -20.37
CA SER A 315 -6.34 4.90 -20.75
C SER A 315 -6.08 3.69 -19.83
N PHE A 316 -4.80 3.33 -19.67
CA PHE A 316 -4.42 2.18 -18.85
C PHE A 316 -4.50 2.47 -17.36
N LEU A 317 -4.22 3.71 -16.93
CA LEU A 317 -4.34 4.11 -15.52
C LEU A 317 -5.78 4.04 -15.02
N GLN A 318 -6.73 4.44 -15.86
CA GLN A 318 -8.15 4.33 -15.54
C GLN A 318 -8.60 2.88 -15.51
N MET A 319 -8.22 2.08 -16.51
CA MET A 319 -8.50 0.64 -16.55
C MET A 319 -8.00 -0.08 -15.29
N ILE A 320 -6.73 0.07 -14.89
CA ILE A 320 -6.24 -0.59 -13.67
C ILE A 320 -6.92 -0.05 -12.40
N SER A 321 -7.40 1.19 -12.41
CA SER A 321 -8.11 1.79 -11.28
C SER A 321 -9.53 1.24 -11.05
N ARG A 322 -10.07 0.46 -12.01
CA ARG A 322 -11.36 -0.24 -11.92
C ARG A 322 -11.27 -1.67 -11.40
N THR A 323 -10.05 -2.21 -11.33
CA THR A 323 -9.80 -3.60 -10.92
C THR A 323 -10.02 -3.81 -9.42
N LEU A 324 -10.21 -5.06 -9.01
CA LEU A 324 -10.46 -5.41 -7.61
C LEU A 324 -9.22 -5.19 -6.72
N GLU A 325 -8.04 -5.42 -7.28
CA GLU A 325 -6.75 -5.45 -6.59
C GLU A 325 -6.31 -4.06 -6.13
N ILE A 326 -6.72 -3.00 -6.82
CA ILE A 326 -6.32 -1.62 -6.49
C ILE A 326 -7.07 -1.04 -5.28
N ARG A 327 -8.13 -1.73 -4.83
CA ARG A 327 -9.02 -1.26 -3.76
C ARG A 327 -8.27 -1.15 -2.42
N PRO A 328 -8.67 -0.19 -1.55
CA PRO A 328 -9.76 0.76 -1.72
C PRO A 328 -9.42 1.86 -2.73
N ILE A 329 -10.35 2.16 -3.63
CA ILE A 329 -10.26 3.29 -4.56
C ILE A 329 -10.50 4.62 -3.83
N MET A 330 -10.05 5.72 -4.42
CA MET A 330 -10.17 7.04 -3.82
C MET A 330 -11.60 7.56 -3.95
N ARG A 331 -12.28 7.72 -2.82
CA ARG A 331 -13.62 8.30 -2.82
C ARG A 331 -13.61 9.74 -3.29
N VAL A 332 -14.50 10.07 -4.22
CA VAL A 332 -14.81 11.44 -4.63
C VAL A 332 -15.66 12.09 -3.54
N GLY A 333 -15.14 13.18 -2.98
CA GLY A 333 -15.87 14.04 -2.06
C GLY A 333 -16.78 15.00 -2.82
N ILE A 334 -17.82 15.49 -2.14
CA ILE A 334 -18.83 16.40 -2.72
C ILE A 334 -18.17 17.63 -3.38
N ARG A 335 -17.14 18.20 -2.74
CA ARG A 335 -16.44 19.40 -3.22
C ARG A 335 -15.49 19.14 -4.40
N GLU A 336 -15.21 17.88 -4.70
CA GLU A 336 -14.29 17.49 -5.77
C GLU A 336 -15.07 17.09 -7.04
N HIS A 337 -16.40 16.95 -6.96
CA HIS A 337 -17.21 16.39 -8.02
C HIS A 337 -17.05 17.11 -9.36
N ASP A 338 -17.16 18.44 -9.37
CA ASP A 338 -17.03 19.25 -10.59
C ASP A 338 -15.66 19.06 -11.25
N LYS A 339 -14.59 19.05 -10.45
CA LYS A 339 -13.22 18.81 -10.94
C LYS A 339 -13.05 17.42 -11.55
N ILE A 340 -13.66 16.39 -10.95
CA ILE A 340 -13.63 15.03 -11.49
C ILE A 340 -14.41 14.95 -12.81
N GLN A 341 -15.56 15.63 -12.90
CA GLN A 341 -16.36 15.69 -14.13
C GLN A 341 -15.62 16.42 -15.26
N GLU A 342 -14.97 17.55 -14.98
CA GLU A 342 -14.11 18.25 -15.95
C GLU A 342 -12.99 17.33 -16.47
N SER A 343 -12.35 16.58 -15.57
CA SER A 343 -11.30 15.63 -15.95
C SER A 343 -11.85 14.46 -16.75
N LEU A 344 -13.02 13.94 -16.38
CA LEU A 344 -13.70 12.88 -17.12
C LEU A 344 -14.02 13.34 -18.55
N PHE A 345 -14.50 14.58 -18.72
CA PHE A 345 -14.73 15.16 -20.03
C PHE A 345 -13.42 15.25 -20.84
N GLU A 346 -12.33 15.75 -20.23
CA GLU A 346 -11.00 15.85 -20.87
C GLU A 346 -10.48 14.50 -21.37
N PHE A 347 -10.66 13.43 -20.59
CA PHE A 347 -10.12 12.09 -20.89
C PHE A 347 -11.15 11.13 -21.51
N SER A 348 -12.36 11.59 -21.84
CA SER A 348 -13.48 10.75 -22.31
C SER A 348 -13.12 9.89 -23.52
N ASP A 349 -12.44 10.46 -24.51
CA ASP A 349 -11.99 9.77 -25.73
C ASP A 349 -10.92 8.69 -25.47
N LEU A 350 -10.27 8.72 -24.31
CA LEU A 350 -9.17 7.82 -23.93
C LEU A 350 -9.64 6.64 -23.07
N LEU A 351 -10.92 6.60 -22.67
CA LEU A 351 -11.46 5.54 -21.84
C LEU A 351 -11.63 4.23 -22.62
N LEU A 352 -11.29 3.11 -21.96
CA LEU A 352 -11.37 1.75 -22.52
C LEU A 352 -12.65 1.01 -22.10
N GLU A 353 -13.50 1.63 -21.30
CA GLU A 353 -14.86 1.22 -20.98
C GLU A 353 -15.82 2.38 -21.26
N ASN A 354 -17.11 2.08 -21.40
CA ASN A 354 -18.12 3.13 -21.52
C ASN A 354 -18.42 3.72 -20.14
N GLU A 355 -18.72 5.02 -20.09
CA GLU A 355 -19.24 5.64 -18.88
C GLU A 355 -20.59 4.99 -18.51
N PRO A 356 -20.73 4.44 -17.29
CA PRO A 356 -22.00 3.89 -16.83
C PRO A 356 -23.03 4.99 -16.61
N SER A 357 -24.31 4.64 -16.61
CA SER A 357 -25.37 5.60 -16.30
C SER A 357 -25.27 6.10 -14.86
N MET A 358 -25.61 7.36 -14.60
CA MET A 358 -25.67 7.90 -13.22
C MET A 358 -26.65 7.16 -12.29
N TYR A 359 -27.56 6.37 -12.87
CA TYR A 359 -28.52 5.54 -12.13
C TYR A 359 -28.01 4.12 -11.87
N GLU A 360 -26.87 3.74 -12.43
CA GLU A 360 -26.25 2.45 -12.22
C GLU A 360 -25.41 2.45 -10.92
N PRO A 361 -25.47 1.36 -10.12
CA PRO A 361 -24.69 1.23 -8.89
C PRO A 361 -23.17 1.44 -9.07
N GLU A 362 -22.66 1.15 -10.26
CA GLU A 362 -21.24 1.22 -10.61
C GLU A 362 -20.75 2.65 -10.85
N TYR A 363 -21.65 3.64 -11.01
CA TYR A 363 -21.29 5.02 -11.37
C TYR A 363 -20.37 5.68 -10.33
N GLU A 364 -20.68 5.53 -9.05
CA GLU A 364 -19.82 6.10 -7.99
C GLU A 364 -18.42 5.47 -8.01
N ASP A 365 -18.35 4.15 -8.18
CA ASP A 365 -17.08 3.42 -8.27
C ASP A 365 -16.30 3.77 -9.54
N PHE A 366 -17.00 4.06 -10.64
CA PHE A 366 -16.41 4.59 -11.87
C PHE A 366 -15.78 5.97 -11.62
N LEU A 367 -16.49 6.93 -11.03
CA LEU A 367 -15.92 8.26 -10.71
C LEU A 367 -14.74 8.16 -9.72
N ASN A 368 -14.82 7.26 -8.73
CA ASN A 368 -13.72 6.98 -7.81
C ASN A 368 -12.49 6.42 -8.53
N SER A 369 -12.69 5.65 -9.61
CA SER A 369 -11.62 5.17 -10.48
C SER A 369 -10.94 6.31 -11.25
N ILE A 370 -11.71 7.29 -11.74
CA ILE A 370 -11.17 8.49 -12.42
C ILE A 370 -10.26 9.26 -11.47
N LYS A 371 -10.72 9.53 -10.24
CA LYS A 371 -9.90 10.19 -9.22
C LYS A 371 -8.61 9.43 -8.92
N THR A 372 -8.69 8.10 -8.83
CA THR A 372 -7.53 7.24 -8.59
C THR A 372 -6.55 7.29 -9.78
N ALA A 373 -7.06 7.26 -11.01
CA ALA A 373 -6.27 7.39 -12.23
C ALA A 373 -5.58 8.76 -12.33
N MET A 374 -6.27 9.84 -11.97
CA MET A 374 -5.68 11.18 -11.91
C MET A 374 -4.49 11.25 -10.93
N MET A 375 -4.58 10.58 -9.78
CA MET A 375 -3.46 10.50 -8.84
C MET A 375 -2.23 9.86 -9.48
N PHE A 376 -2.41 8.72 -10.18
CA PHE A 376 -1.33 8.10 -10.93
C PHE A 376 -0.82 9.00 -12.06
N ASN A 377 -1.71 9.70 -12.77
CA ASN A 377 -1.37 10.59 -13.86
C ASN A 377 -0.50 11.77 -13.36
N HIS A 378 -0.84 12.33 -12.20
CA HIS A 378 -0.03 13.37 -11.55
C HIS A 378 1.32 12.85 -11.08
N TRP A 379 1.38 11.62 -10.56
CA TRP A 379 2.64 10.97 -10.21
C TRP A 379 3.57 10.82 -11.42
N ILE A 380 3.09 10.27 -12.55
CA ILE A 380 3.88 10.15 -13.79
C ILE A 380 4.10 11.49 -14.52
N SER A 381 3.54 12.57 -13.99
CA SER A 381 3.75 13.95 -14.42
C SER A 381 4.68 14.72 -13.48
N GLU A 382 5.36 14.02 -12.56
CA GLU A 382 6.37 14.53 -11.62
C GLU A 382 5.81 15.46 -10.54
N LYS A 383 4.52 15.33 -10.20
CA LYS A 383 4.00 15.96 -8.98
C LYS A 383 4.60 15.29 -7.74
N ASP A 384 4.96 16.10 -6.75
CA ASP A 384 5.64 15.59 -5.57
C ASP A 384 4.70 14.91 -4.56
N GLU A 385 5.24 14.17 -3.59
CA GLU A 385 4.41 13.46 -2.60
C GLU A 385 3.59 14.43 -1.73
N GLU A 386 4.07 15.67 -1.53
CA GLU A 386 3.34 16.70 -0.79
C GLU A 386 2.09 17.13 -1.57
N PHE A 387 2.22 17.40 -2.86
CA PHE A 387 1.08 17.68 -3.73
C PHE A 387 0.07 16.53 -3.69
N LEU A 388 0.52 15.28 -3.79
CA LEU A 388 -0.38 14.13 -3.75
C LEU A 388 -1.08 13.99 -2.39
N LEU A 389 -0.39 14.30 -1.29
CA LEU A 389 -0.97 14.34 0.04
C LEU A 389 -2.05 15.41 0.16
N GLU A 390 -1.81 16.62 -0.34
CA GLU A 390 -2.78 17.72 -0.27
C GLU A 390 -4.00 17.49 -1.17
N GLU A 391 -3.76 17.07 -2.41
CA GLU A 391 -4.79 16.92 -3.44
C GLU A 391 -5.65 15.67 -3.23
N TYR A 392 -5.04 14.55 -2.84
CA TYR A 392 -5.73 13.25 -2.76
C TYR A 392 -5.86 12.70 -1.33
N ASN A 393 -5.31 13.39 -0.32
CA ASN A 393 -5.25 12.93 1.07
C ASN A 393 -4.61 11.53 1.21
N ILE A 394 -3.65 11.22 0.33
CA ILE A 394 -2.90 9.96 0.31
C ILE A 394 -1.48 10.17 0.85
N ARG A 395 -1.05 9.30 1.77
CA ARG A 395 0.27 9.43 2.41
C ARG A 395 1.36 8.66 1.64
N PRO A 396 2.65 8.99 1.80
CA PRO A 396 3.74 8.35 1.07
C PRO A 396 3.76 6.82 1.09
N GLY A 397 3.48 6.20 2.24
CA GLY A 397 3.40 4.73 2.35
C GLY A 397 2.26 4.12 1.52
N GLU A 398 1.12 4.82 1.43
CA GLU A 398 -0.03 4.38 0.62
C GLU A 398 0.23 4.57 -0.87
N ILE A 399 0.89 5.66 -1.26
CA ILE A 399 1.30 5.90 -2.65
C ILE A 399 2.15 4.72 -3.12
N LYS A 400 3.16 4.31 -2.33
CA LYS A 400 4.04 3.20 -2.68
C LYS A 400 3.28 1.89 -2.90
N VAL A 401 2.39 1.52 -1.97
CA VAL A 401 1.55 0.30 -2.11
C VAL A 401 0.71 0.35 -3.38
N LYS A 402 0.04 1.48 -3.65
CA LYS A 402 -0.77 1.62 -4.88
C LYS A 402 0.07 1.55 -6.15
N LEU A 403 1.28 2.12 -6.16
CA LEU A 403 2.20 2.04 -7.29
C LEU A 403 2.70 0.61 -7.53
N ASP A 404 2.97 -0.15 -6.46
CA ASP A 404 3.42 -1.53 -6.57
C ASP A 404 2.30 -2.43 -7.14
N ILE A 405 1.06 -2.25 -6.69
CA ILE A 405 -0.11 -2.94 -7.25
C ILE A 405 -0.34 -2.53 -8.71
N ALA A 406 -0.24 -1.23 -9.03
CA ALA A 406 -0.40 -0.73 -10.39
C ALA A 406 0.66 -1.30 -11.36
N ASP A 407 1.93 -1.40 -10.95
CA ASP A 407 2.97 -2.04 -11.77
C ASP A 407 2.69 -3.52 -12.00
N TRP A 408 2.21 -4.25 -10.98
CA TRP A 408 1.81 -5.65 -11.12
C TRP A 408 0.63 -5.83 -12.07
N LEU A 409 -0.41 -5.00 -11.99
CA LEU A 409 -1.56 -5.04 -12.90
C LEU A 409 -1.18 -4.69 -14.35
N LEU A 410 -0.29 -3.71 -14.54
CA LEU A 410 0.22 -3.38 -15.88
C LEU A 410 1.15 -4.47 -16.42
N TYR A 411 1.93 -5.12 -15.56
CA TYR A 411 2.68 -6.31 -15.95
C TYR A 411 1.74 -7.43 -16.40
N ALA A 412 0.68 -7.70 -15.65
CA ALA A 412 -0.33 -8.67 -16.06
C ALA A 412 -0.98 -8.29 -17.41
N THR A 413 -1.30 -7.01 -17.61
CA THR A 413 -1.82 -6.48 -18.88
C THR A 413 -0.82 -6.72 -20.03
N GLU A 414 0.47 -6.46 -19.80
CA GLU A 414 1.54 -6.72 -20.77
C GLU A 414 1.62 -8.20 -21.18
N GLU A 415 1.54 -9.11 -20.20
CA GLU A 415 1.60 -10.55 -20.43
C GLU A 415 0.37 -11.08 -21.17
N ILE A 416 -0.82 -10.59 -20.84
CA ILE A 416 -2.05 -10.94 -21.57
C ILE A 416 -1.99 -10.37 -23.01
N SER A 417 -1.50 -9.14 -23.18
CA SER A 417 -1.31 -8.53 -24.51
C SER A 417 -0.38 -9.35 -25.41
N LYS A 418 0.64 -10.01 -24.85
CA LYS A 418 1.55 -10.91 -25.59
C LYS A 418 0.80 -12.13 -26.13
N ILE A 419 -0.06 -12.74 -25.33
CA ILE A 419 -0.86 -13.92 -25.71
C ILE A 419 -1.92 -13.55 -26.75
N MET A 420 -2.55 -12.38 -26.61
CA MET A 420 -3.57 -11.88 -27.54
C MET A 420 -2.98 -11.20 -28.79
N HIS A 421 -1.65 -11.11 -28.91
CA HIS A 421 -0.94 -10.50 -30.02
C HIS A 421 -1.18 -8.98 -30.23
N TYR A 422 -1.51 -8.22 -29.19
CA TYR A 422 -1.68 -6.76 -29.24
C TYR A 422 -0.35 -5.99 -29.13
N GLN A 423 0.52 -6.14 -30.13
CA GLN A 423 1.90 -5.61 -30.10
C GLN A 423 1.99 -4.08 -29.94
N SER A 424 1.04 -3.33 -30.48
CA SER A 424 0.99 -1.86 -30.35
C SER A 424 0.82 -1.42 -28.90
N LEU A 425 -0.02 -2.11 -28.12
CA LEU A 425 -0.33 -1.79 -26.73
C LEU A 425 0.86 -2.10 -25.80
N ILE A 426 1.60 -3.17 -26.06
CA ILE A 426 2.75 -3.60 -25.25
C ILE A 426 3.76 -2.46 -25.08
N LYS A 427 4.09 -1.74 -26.16
CA LYS A 427 5.06 -0.64 -26.10
C LYS A 427 4.59 0.48 -25.17
N GLU A 428 3.32 0.87 -25.24
CA GLU A 428 2.76 1.91 -24.38
C GLU A 428 2.68 1.47 -22.92
N ILE A 429 2.30 0.22 -22.66
CA ILE A 429 2.28 -0.38 -21.32
C ILE A 429 3.68 -0.40 -20.71
N VAL A 430 4.69 -0.90 -21.44
CA VAL A 430 6.09 -0.96 -20.94
C VAL A 430 6.62 0.44 -20.62
N LYS A 431 6.33 1.44 -21.46
CA LYS A 431 6.69 2.84 -21.17
C LYS A 431 5.97 3.35 -19.91
N LEU A 432 4.67 3.10 -19.78
CA LEU A 432 3.89 3.51 -18.62
C LEU A 432 4.41 2.89 -17.33
N ARG A 433 4.74 1.60 -17.33
CA ARG A 433 5.34 0.90 -16.17
C ARG A 433 6.62 1.58 -15.69
N LEU A 434 7.51 1.94 -16.62
CA LEU A 434 8.73 2.69 -16.26
C LEU A 434 8.39 4.08 -15.68
N ARG A 435 7.45 4.79 -16.29
CA ARG A 435 7.00 6.11 -15.80
C ARG A 435 6.39 6.02 -14.40
N LEU A 436 5.59 5.00 -14.12
CA LEU A 436 5.01 4.72 -12.80
C LEU A 436 6.07 4.34 -11.77
N LYS A 437 7.00 3.45 -12.13
CA LYS A 437 8.08 3.03 -11.22
C LYS A 437 8.90 4.21 -10.71
N TYR A 438 9.21 5.16 -11.60
CA TYR A 438 10.08 6.29 -11.26
C TYR A 438 9.34 7.60 -10.96
N GLY A 439 8.05 7.72 -11.31
CA GLY A 439 7.28 8.95 -11.16
C GLY A 439 7.77 10.06 -12.07
N VAL A 440 7.95 9.75 -13.35
CA VAL A 440 8.55 10.67 -14.34
C VAL A 440 7.79 10.77 -15.65
N LYS A 441 7.95 11.90 -16.34
CA LYS A 441 7.55 12.04 -17.74
C LYS A 441 8.44 11.19 -18.65
N GLU A 442 7.93 10.91 -19.85
CA GLU A 442 8.58 10.01 -20.82
C GLU A 442 9.99 10.47 -21.22
N GLU A 443 10.22 11.78 -21.33
CA GLU A 443 11.51 12.38 -21.66
C GLU A 443 12.65 12.08 -20.66
N LEU A 444 12.32 11.65 -19.44
CA LEU A 444 13.32 11.31 -18.41
C LEU A 444 13.67 9.81 -18.39
N LEU A 445 12.98 8.97 -19.16
CA LEU A 445 13.20 7.52 -19.19
C LEU A 445 14.66 7.12 -19.50
N PRO A 446 15.41 7.81 -20.38
CA PRO A 446 16.83 7.50 -20.60
C PRO A 446 17.70 7.70 -19.35
N LEU A 447 17.32 8.63 -18.46
CA LEU A 447 18.11 9.04 -17.29
C LEU A 447 17.84 8.16 -16.06
N VAL A 448 16.57 7.86 -15.78
CA VAL A 448 16.17 7.11 -14.57
C VAL A 448 16.57 5.63 -14.59
N ARG A 449 17.09 5.13 -15.71
CA ARG A 449 17.65 3.77 -15.81
C ARG A 449 18.99 3.62 -15.08
N MET A 450 19.70 4.72 -14.83
CA MET A 450 20.96 4.68 -14.09
C MET A 450 20.70 4.52 -12.59
N GLU A 451 21.53 3.75 -11.90
CA GLU A 451 21.34 3.59 -10.46
C GLU A 451 21.56 4.92 -9.74
N ASN A 452 20.84 5.12 -8.64
CA ASN A 452 20.87 6.33 -7.82
C ASN A 452 20.34 7.61 -8.50
N ILE A 453 19.78 7.53 -9.71
CA ILE A 453 19.03 8.61 -10.36
C ILE A 453 17.52 8.39 -10.18
N GLY A 454 16.96 9.05 -9.17
CA GLY A 454 15.51 9.19 -9.02
C GLY A 454 14.95 10.38 -9.80
N ARG A 455 13.62 10.55 -9.78
CA ARG A 455 12.89 11.61 -10.51
C ARG A 455 13.46 13.03 -10.36
N VAL A 456 13.80 13.42 -9.13
CA VAL A 456 14.31 14.79 -8.85
C VAL A 456 15.65 15.01 -9.55
N ARG A 457 16.59 14.06 -9.42
CA ARG A 457 17.91 14.16 -10.05
C ARG A 457 17.81 14.07 -11.57
N ALA A 458 16.96 13.18 -12.09
CA ALA A 458 16.70 13.09 -13.53
C ALA A 458 16.20 14.43 -14.10
N ARG A 459 15.26 15.08 -13.41
CA ARG A 459 14.75 16.39 -13.82
C ARG A 459 15.81 17.49 -13.75
N ILE A 460 16.67 17.48 -12.73
CA ILE A 460 17.81 18.42 -12.63
C ILE A 460 18.75 18.25 -13.83
N LEU A 461 19.15 17.02 -14.14
CA LEU A 461 20.02 16.72 -15.29
C LEU A 461 19.39 17.19 -16.61
N PHE A 462 18.12 16.84 -16.83
CA PHE A 462 17.40 17.20 -18.05
C PHE A 462 17.29 18.72 -18.25
N ARG A 463 17.00 19.48 -17.17
CA ARG A 463 16.96 20.95 -17.21
C ARG A 463 18.32 21.57 -17.56
N ASN A 464 19.41 20.89 -17.20
CA ASN A 464 20.78 21.28 -17.53
C ASN A 464 21.25 20.70 -18.89
N ARG A 465 20.30 20.34 -19.77
CA ARG A 465 20.56 19.82 -21.13
C ARG A 465 21.31 18.47 -21.16
N LEU A 466 21.30 17.72 -20.07
CA LEU A 466 21.80 16.35 -20.00
C LEU A 466 20.61 15.40 -20.13
N LYS A 467 20.28 15.02 -21.36
CA LYS A 467 19.03 14.31 -21.70
C LYS A 467 19.19 12.80 -21.77
N ASP A 468 20.40 12.33 -22.07
CA ASP A 468 20.68 10.91 -22.21
C ASP A 468 22.02 10.50 -21.58
N ILE A 469 22.33 9.21 -21.70
CA ILE A 469 23.56 8.60 -21.18
C ILE A 469 24.80 9.19 -21.87
N LYS A 470 24.71 9.58 -23.15
CA LYS A 470 25.83 10.13 -23.93
C LYS A 470 26.20 11.52 -23.39
N ASP A 471 25.22 12.36 -23.11
CA ASP A 471 25.43 13.68 -22.52
C ASP A 471 26.17 13.58 -21.18
N ILE A 472 25.76 12.64 -20.32
CA ILE A 472 26.37 12.40 -19.01
C ILE A 472 27.79 11.84 -19.14
N LYS A 473 28.02 10.96 -20.11
CA LYS A 473 29.36 10.42 -20.39
C LYS A 473 30.35 11.53 -20.76
N ASN A 474 29.89 12.52 -21.52
CA ASN A 474 30.69 13.64 -22.00
C ASN A 474 30.85 14.78 -20.99
N THR A 475 29.98 14.85 -19.97
CA THR A 475 30.04 15.89 -18.93
C THR A 475 31.16 15.62 -17.93
N ASP A 476 31.85 16.65 -17.47
CA ASP A 476 32.90 16.53 -16.45
C ASP A 476 32.35 16.17 -15.06
N LEU A 477 33.17 15.49 -14.25
CA LEU A 477 32.78 15.06 -12.90
C LEU A 477 32.46 16.25 -11.99
N SER A 478 33.12 17.40 -12.16
CA SER A 478 32.84 18.61 -11.36
C SER A 478 31.42 19.13 -11.60
N THR A 479 31.02 19.29 -12.87
CA THR A 479 29.65 19.69 -13.21
C THR A 479 28.61 18.69 -12.67
N LEU A 480 28.85 17.39 -12.83
CA LEU A 480 27.92 16.39 -12.28
C LEU A 480 27.84 16.44 -10.75
N THR A 481 28.98 16.62 -10.08
CA THR A 481 29.03 16.73 -8.61
C THR A 481 28.22 17.93 -8.12
N GLN A 482 28.29 19.06 -8.82
CA GLN A 482 27.48 20.24 -8.50
C GLN A 482 25.98 20.00 -8.70
N LEU A 483 25.59 19.22 -9.72
CA LEU A 483 24.18 18.99 -10.05
C LEU A 483 23.49 17.95 -9.16
N ILE A 484 24.15 16.83 -8.88
CA ILE A 484 23.52 15.64 -8.26
C ILE A 484 24.24 15.12 -7.02
N GLY A 485 25.30 15.82 -6.58
CA GLY A 485 26.13 15.47 -5.44
C GLY A 485 27.24 14.47 -5.79
N GLU A 486 28.32 14.53 -5.01
CA GLU A 486 29.57 13.81 -5.25
C GLU A 486 29.39 12.29 -5.30
N LYS A 487 28.74 11.72 -4.28
CA LYS A 487 28.50 10.26 -4.20
C LYS A 487 27.75 9.73 -5.42
N THR A 488 26.71 10.45 -5.86
CA THR A 488 25.90 10.07 -7.01
C THR A 488 26.69 10.24 -8.31
N ALA A 489 27.40 11.36 -8.47
CA ALA A 489 28.19 11.64 -9.67
C ALA A 489 29.29 10.59 -9.89
N LEU A 490 30.01 10.20 -8.82
CA LEU A 490 31.00 9.13 -8.84
C LEU A 490 30.37 7.77 -9.20
N SER A 491 29.24 7.43 -8.58
CA SER A 491 28.50 6.18 -8.87
C SER A 491 28.15 6.07 -10.35
N ILE A 492 27.63 7.15 -10.94
CA ILE A 492 27.22 7.15 -12.36
C ILE A 492 28.43 7.06 -13.28
N LYS A 493 29.49 7.81 -13.01
CA LYS A 493 30.72 7.74 -13.82
C LYS A 493 31.33 6.34 -13.81
N LYS A 494 31.29 5.67 -12.65
CA LYS A 494 31.68 4.26 -12.52
C LYS A 494 30.80 3.33 -13.37
N GLN A 495 29.47 3.49 -13.35
CA GLN A 495 28.56 2.71 -14.19
C GLN A 495 28.83 2.88 -15.70
N LEU A 496 29.34 4.04 -16.10
CA LEU A 496 29.69 4.36 -17.49
C LEU A 496 31.12 3.95 -17.88
N GLY A 497 31.82 3.19 -17.03
CA GLY A 497 33.17 2.68 -17.28
C GLY A 497 34.27 3.75 -17.20
N GLN A 498 34.01 4.88 -16.53
CA GLN A 498 35.01 5.92 -16.29
C GLN A 498 35.52 5.79 -14.84
N GLU A 499 36.68 5.14 -14.65
CA GLU A 499 37.37 5.14 -13.36
C GLU A 499 37.96 6.51 -13.09
N LEU A 500 37.44 7.20 -12.07
CA LEU A 500 37.92 8.52 -11.66
C LEU A 500 38.30 8.48 -10.19
N LYS A 501 39.57 8.78 -9.88
CA LYS A 501 40.04 9.01 -8.51
C LYS A 501 39.44 10.33 -8.01
N SER A 502 38.95 10.35 -6.76
CA SER A 502 38.40 11.54 -6.12
C SER A 502 39.39 12.70 -6.22
N VAL A 503 38.97 13.84 -6.79
CA VAL A 503 39.80 15.05 -6.78
C VAL A 503 39.69 15.68 -5.38
N PRO A 504 40.81 15.88 -4.65
CA PRO A 504 40.77 16.48 -3.33
C PRO A 504 40.13 17.88 -3.36
N GLN A 505 39.42 18.21 -2.28
CA GLN A 505 38.50 19.34 -2.10
C GLN A 505 39.06 20.76 -2.35
N ASN A 506 40.33 20.90 -2.75
CA ASN A 506 41.06 22.19 -2.83
C ASN A 506 41.81 22.46 -4.16
N LYS A 507 41.43 21.87 -5.31
CA LYS A 507 42.01 22.29 -6.61
C LYS A 507 40.97 22.93 -7.54
N ARG A 508 41.04 24.26 -7.66
CA ARG A 508 40.49 24.99 -8.82
C ARG A 508 41.39 24.74 -10.04
N LYS A 509 40.79 24.52 -11.22
CA LYS A 509 41.51 24.45 -12.51
C LYS A 509 42.30 25.75 -12.74
N GLY A 510 43.62 25.66 -12.88
CA GLY A 510 44.48 26.79 -13.28
C GLY A 510 45.59 27.20 -12.30
N GLN A 511 45.72 26.60 -11.12
CA GLN A 511 46.89 26.84 -10.25
C GLN A 511 47.98 25.80 -10.52
N ILE A 512 49.01 26.22 -11.26
CA ILE A 512 50.30 25.52 -11.30
C ILE A 512 50.91 25.63 -9.91
N SER A 513 51.43 24.52 -9.40
CA SER A 513 52.11 24.46 -8.13
C SER A 513 53.49 25.14 -8.28
N LEU A 514 53.82 26.06 -7.39
CA LEU A 514 55.15 26.69 -7.30
C LEU A 514 56.31 25.69 -7.07
N ARG A 515 56.02 24.39 -6.88
CA ARG A 515 57.04 23.32 -6.86
C ARG A 515 57.51 22.86 -8.23
N ASP A 516 56.88 23.33 -9.32
CA ASP A 516 57.31 23.03 -10.70
C ASP A 516 58.35 24.06 -11.22
N TYR A 517 58.85 24.94 -10.36
CA TYR A 517 60.04 25.77 -10.59
C TYR A 517 61.15 25.35 -9.61
N GLY A 518 62.09 24.55 -10.09
CA GLY A 518 63.37 24.26 -9.43
C GLY A 518 63.59 22.78 -9.09
N GLU A 519 64.07 22.01 -10.06
CA GLU A 519 65.49 21.66 -10.25
C GLU A 519 65.77 21.39 -11.74
#